data_AF-A0A7C6R0S4-F1
#
_entry.id   AF-A0A7C6R0S4-F1
#
_cell.length_a   1.000
_cell.length_b   1.000
_cell.length_c   1.000
_cell.angle_alpha   90.00
_cell.angle_beta   90.00
_cell.angle_gamma   90.00
#
_symmetry.space_group_name_H-M   'P 1'
#
loop_
_entity.id
_entity.type
_entity.pdbx_description
1 polymer ?
#
loop_
_entity_poly.entity_id
_entity_poly.type
_entity_poly.pdbx_seq_one_letter_code
_entity_poly.pdbx_strand_id
1 'polypeptide(L)'
;MPNGQILKHFSPAWFATVMGTGGLANVLYLLKDNSPLLHGAAVSLWWLNVVLFLILVGPWIVRWLFHYQHAFTDLNHPLLSNFFITMPAGCIILGTNFFLIGRPYLSAGFLVGLGVVLWLSGAVLAFVFGVYGMYNLMRMEAVGPEPISFAWLMMPVVNIVVPLLGNPLVAALAPGGRTKAVLINLVDVVFYGIGLLLFLTMLPIVTNRLIKHKMPPAAV
;
A
#
# COMPACT_ATOMS: atom_id res chain seq x y z
N MET A 1 5.49 -8.25 -30.96
CA MET A 1 4.34 -7.44 -30.49
C MET A 1 4.87 -6.34 -29.57
N PRO A 2 4.66 -5.05 -29.88
CA PRO A 2 5.19 -3.91 -29.11
C PRO A 2 4.75 -3.88 -27.64
N ASN A 3 3.61 -4.50 -27.32
CA ASN A 3 2.99 -4.49 -25.99
C ASN A 3 3.78 -5.27 -24.92
N GLY A 4 4.72 -6.13 -25.31
CA GLY A 4 5.54 -6.90 -24.37
C GLY A 4 6.61 -6.08 -23.64
N GLN A 5 7.01 -4.91 -24.16
CA GLN A 5 8.04 -4.07 -23.53
C GLN A 5 7.48 -3.19 -22.41
N ILE A 6 6.24 -2.70 -22.54
CA ILE A 6 5.56 -1.88 -21.52
C ILE A 6 5.31 -2.72 -20.25
N LEU A 7 4.89 -3.98 -20.43
CA LEU A 7 4.70 -4.93 -19.33
C LEU A 7 6.02 -5.33 -18.64
N LYS A 8 7.14 -5.30 -19.37
CA LYS A 8 8.47 -5.62 -18.81
C LYS A 8 9.03 -4.51 -17.91
N HIS A 9 8.72 -3.24 -18.21
CA HIS A 9 9.20 -2.07 -17.45
C HIS A 9 8.12 -1.48 -16.53
N PHE A 10 7.03 -2.22 -16.29
CA PHE A 10 5.97 -1.76 -15.40
C PHE A 10 6.50 -1.67 -13.96
N SER A 11 6.79 -0.45 -13.52
CA SER A 11 7.31 -0.19 -12.18
C SER A 11 6.21 -0.36 -11.12
N PRO A 12 6.45 -1.13 -10.04
CA PRO A 12 5.55 -1.19 -8.88
C PRO A 12 5.25 0.20 -8.29
N ALA A 13 6.11 1.19 -8.53
CA ALA A 13 5.91 2.57 -8.08
C ALA A 13 4.60 3.20 -8.60
N TRP A 14 4.02 2.71 -9.69
CA TRP A 14 2.75 3.24 -10.20
C TRP A 14 1.59 3.11 -9.20
N PHE A 15 1.61 2.13 -8.30
CA PHE A 15 0.61 2.03 -7.23
C PHE A 15 0.68 3.19 -6.22
N ALA A 16 1.74 3.99 -6.22
CA ALA A 16 1.77 5.25 -5.46
C ALA A 16 0.70 6.24 -5.94
N THR A 17 0.31 6.18 -7.23
CA THR A 17 -0.81 6.98 -7.74
C THR A 17 -2.12 6.58 -7.08
N VAL A 18 -2.37 5.28 -6.91
CA VAL A 18 -3.56 4.75 -6.21
C VAL A 18 -3.56 5.18 -4.74
N MET A 19 -2.39 5.08 -4.08
CA MET A 19 -2.26 5.49 -2.69
C MET A 19 -2.56 6.98 -2.51
N GLY A 20 -1.97 7.84 -3.34
CA GLY A 20 -2.15 9.29 -3.28
C GLY A 20 -3.57 9.72 -3.60
N THR A 21 -4.13 9.24 -4.71
CA THR A 21 -5.50 9.55 -5.13
C THR A 21 -6.53 9.05 -4.12
N GLY A 22 -6.39 7.82 -3.64
CA GLY A 22 -7.28 7.25 -2.63
C GLY A 22 -7.16 7.92 -1.26
N GLY A 23 -5.93 8.27 -0.84
CA GLY A 23 -5.69 9.03 0.38
C GLY A 23 -6.34 10.41 0.34
N LEU A 24 -6.17 11.13 -0.77
CA LEU A 24 -6.82 12.41 -0.99
C LEU A 24 -8.35 12.29 -0.98
N ALA A 25 -8.90 11.26 -1.64
CA ALA A 25 -10.35 11.00 -1.63
C ALA A 25 -10.88 10.78 -0.21
N ASN A 26 -10.16 10.01 0.62
CA ASN A 26 -10.53 9.79 2.03
C ASN A 26 -10.56 11.10 2.82
N VAL A 27 -9.51 11.91 2.72
CA VAL A 27 -9.41 13.19 3.44
C VAL A 27 -10.51 14.16 3.01
N LEU A 28 -10.74 14.32 1.70
CA LEU A 28 -11.83 15.18 1.20
C LEU A 28 -13.20 14.71 1.69
N TYR A 29 -13.41 13.40 1.78
CA TYR A 29 -14.67 12.86 2.31
C TYR A 29 -14.84 13.09 3.82
N LEU A 30 -13.76 13.04 4.59
CA LEU A 30 -13.78 13.33 6.03
C LEU A 30 -14.01 14.82 6.29
N LEU A 31 -13.46 15.69 5.45
CA LEU A 31 -13.60 17.15 5.55
C LEU A 31 -14.86 17.69 4.86
N LYS A 32 -15.67 16.84 4.23
CA LYS A 32 -16.74 17.29 3.35
C LYS A 32 -17.80 18.14 4.04
N ASP A 33 -18.02 17.94 5.34
CA ASP A 33 -19.10 18.57 6.11
C ASP A 33 -20.38 18.77 5.27
N ASN A 34 -21.00 19.95 5.36
CA ASN A 34 -22.14 20.34 4.54
C ASN A 34 -21.73 20.90 3.17
N SER A 35 -20.49 20.71 2.71
CA SER A 35 -20.00 21.18 1.41
C SER A 35 -20.24 20.13 0.31
N PRO A 36 -21.19 20.36 -0.62
CA PRO A 36 -21.47 19.43 -1.70
C PRO A 36 -20.29 19.28 -2.66
N LEU A 37 -19.45 20.33 -2.77
CA LEU A 37 -18.27 20.34 -3.64
C LEU A 37 -17.22 19.31 -3.17
N LEU A 38 -16.90 19.29 -1.87
CA LEU A 38 -15.93 18.35 -1.32
C LEU A 38 -16.45 16.90 -1.41
N HIS A 39 -17.74 16.70 -1.17
CA HIS A 39 -18.37 15.38 -1.36
C HIS A 39 -18.26 14.91 -2.81
N GLY A 40 -18.61 15.76 -3.78
CA GLY A 40 -18.52 15.45 -5.20
C GLY A 40 -17.08 15.15 -5.64
N ALA A 41 -16.10 15.93 -5.16
CA ALA A 41 -14.69 15.71 -5.44
C ALA A 41 -14.20 14.37 -4.85
N ALA A 42 -14.56 14.05 -3.61
CA ALA A 42 -14.19 12.79 -2.97
C ALA A 42 -14.74 11.57 -3.71
N VAL A 43 -16.03 11.61 -4.11
CA VAL A 43 -16.66 10.53 -4.88
C VAL A 43 -16.01 10.38 -6.26
N SER A 44 -15.69 11.51 -6.93
CA SER A 44 -15.04 11.50 -8.24
C SER A 44 -13.63 10.90 -8.17
N LEU A 45 -12.84 11.30 -7.16
CA LEU A 45 -11.51 10.73 -6.94
C LEU A 45 -11.57 9.26 -6.54
N TRP A 46 -12.58 8.83 -5.78
CA TRP A 46 -12.76 7.41 -5.47
C TRP A 46 -12.99 6.58 -6.74
N TRP A 47 -13.88 7.00 -7.64
CA TRP A 47 -14.09 6.30 -8.91
C TRP A 47 -12.84 6.32 -9.80
N LEU A 48 -12.13 7.45 -9.87
CA LEU A 48 -10.84 7.52 -10.53
C LEU A 48 -9.86 6.51 -9.92
N ASN A 49 -9.81 6.40 -8.59
CA ASN A 49 -8.93 5.48 -7.89
C ASN A 49 -9.25 4.01 -8.19
N VAL A 50 -10.53 3.66 -8.29
CA VAL A 50 -10.97 2.32 -8.70
C VAL A 50 -10.47 2.01 -10.12
N VAL A 51 -10.64 2.93 -11.07
CA VAL A 51 -10.17 2.76 -12.45
C VAL A 51 -8.65 2.62 -12.50
N LEU A 52 -7.91 3.48 -11.79
CA LEU A 52 -6.46 3.40 -11.70
C LEU A 52 -6.01 2.05 -11.14
N PHE A 53 -6.62 1.58 -10.05
CA PHE A 53 -6.26 0.29 -9.47
C PHE A 53 -6.50 -0.87 -10.45
N LEU A 54 -7.63 -0.89 -11.15
CA LEU A 54 -7.94 -1.94 -12.13
C LEU A 54 -6.97 -1.94 -13.31
N ILE A 55 -6.58 -0.76 -13.80
CA ILE A 55 -5.60 -0.61 -14.88
C ILE A 55 -4.21 -1.08 -14.44
N LEU A 56 -3.83 -0.89 -13.18
CA LEU A 56 -2.51 -1.24 -12.66
C LEU A 56 -2.42 -2.70 -12.18
N VAL A 57 -3.48 -3.26 -11.62
CA VAL A 57 -3.49 -4.63 -11.09
C VAL A 57 -3.41 -5.68 -12.20
N GLY A 58 -4.03 -5.43 -13.36
CA GLY A 58 -3.97 -6.33 -14.52
C GLY A 58 -2.54 -6.60 -15.00
N PRO A 59 -1.78 -5.57 -15.41
CA PRO A 59 -0.36 -5.67 -15.76
C PRO A 59 0.49 -6.30 -14.66
N TRP A 60 0.23 -5.97 -13.40
CA TRP A 60 0.95 -6.53 -12.26
C TRP A 60 0.75 -8.05 -12.15
N ILE A 61 -0.50 -8.53 -12.21
CA ILE A 61 -0.82 -9.97 -12.19
C ILE A 61 -0.17 -10.67 -13.40
N VAL A 62 -0.30 -10.11 -14.60
CA VAL A 62 0.32 -10.67 -15.82
C VAL A 62 1.83 -10.76 -15.69
N ARG A 63 2.48 -9.76 -15.06
CA ARG A 63 3.93 -9.75 -14.84
C ARG A 63 4.36 -10.88 -13.91
N TRP A 64 3.64 -11.13 -12.83
CA TRP A 64 3.94 -12.23 -11.89
C TRP A 64 3.67 -13.62 -12.48
N LEU A 65 2.65 -13.77 -13.34
CA LEU A 65 2.31 -15.05 -13.97
C LEU A 65 3.22 -15.41 -15.15
N PHE A 66 3.50 -14.46 -16.05
CA PHE A 66 4.20 -14.73 -17.31
C PHE A 66 5.66 -14.26 -17.33
N HIS A 67 6.05 -13.35 -16.43
CA HIS A 67 7.37 -12.74 -16.40
C HIS A 67 7.99 -12.79 -15.00
N TYR A 68 7.74 -13.88 -14.25
CA TYR A 68 8.20 -14.08 -12.87
C TYR A 68 9.68 -13.75 -12.67
N GLN A 69 10.55 -14.20 -13.59
CA GLN A 69 11.99 -13.94 -13.51
C GLN A 69 12.31 -12.43 -13.46
N HIS A 70 11.66 -11.62 -14.29
CA HIS A 70 11.84 -10.17 -14.28
C HIS A 70 11.26 -9.51 -13.04
N ALA A 71 10.09 -9.96 -12.56
CA ALA A 71 9.51 -9.46 -11.31
C ALA A 71 10.43 -9.77 -10.10
N PHE A 72 11.02 -10.96 -10.08
CA PHE A 72 11.95 -11.37 -9.04
C PHE A 72 13.29 -10.62 -9.11
N THR A 73 13.79 -10.30 -10.31
CA THR A 73 14.96 -9.42 -10.47
C THR A 73 14.70 -8.03 -9.89
N ASP A 74 13.55 -7.42 -10.19
CA ASP A 74 13.17 -6.12 -9.62
C ASP A 74 13.02 -6.16 -8.10
N LEU A 75 12.49 -7.25 -7.55
CA LEU A 75 12.35 -7.43 -6.11
C LEU A 75 13.71 -7.51 -5.39
N ASN A 76 14.76 -7.92 -6.10
CA ASN A 76 16.13 -7.93 -5.59
C ASN A 76 16.89 -6.63 -5.89
N HIS A 77 16.31 -5.71 -6.65
CA HIS A 77 16.94 -4.43 -6.94
C HIS A 77 16.88 -3.49 -5.71
N PRO A 78 17.99 -2.86 -5.29
CA PRO A 78 18.05 -2.08 -4.04
C PRO A 78 17.06 -0.92 -3.95
N LEU A 79 16.72 -0.32 -5.10
CA LEU A 79 15.79 0.81 -5.16
C LEU A 79 14.35 0.38 -5.46
N LEU A 80 14.14 -0.57 -6.38
CA LEU A 80 12.80 -0.93 -6.87
C LEU A 80 12.06 -1.83 -5.89
N SER A 81 12.79 -2.65 -5.11
CA SER A 81 12.22 -3.52 -4.08
C SER A 81 11.35 -2.77 -3.08
N ASN A 82 11.76 -1.57 -2.68
CA ASN A 82 11.02 -0.70 -1.75
C ASN A 82 9.65 -0.29 -2.27
N PHE A 83 9.44 -0.30 -3.60
CA PHE A 83 8.16 0.05 -4.21
C PHE A 83 7.22 -1.15 -4.38
N PHE A 84 7.63 -2.38 -4.12
CA PHE A 84 6.68 -3.51 -4.18
C PHE A 84 5.58 -3.42 -3.12
N ILE A 85 5.88 -2.76 -2.00
CA ILE A 85 4.95 -2.59 -0.89
C ILE A 85 3.88 -1.50 -1.15
N THR A 86 3.98 -0.74 -2.24
CA THR A 86 2.93 0.21 -2.64
C THR A 86 1.66 -0.51 -3.12
N MET A 87 1.79 -1.70 -3.70
CA MET A 87 0.66 -2.51 -4.14
C MET A 87 -0.24 -2.95 -2.96
N PRO A 88 0.28 -3.58 -1.87
CA PRO A 88 -0.55 -3.88 -0.71
C PRO A 88 -1.15 -2.64 -0.09
N ALA A 89 -0.41 -1.54 -0.01
CA ALA A 89 -0.93 -0.26 0.48
C ALA A 89 -2.08 0.27 -0.37
N GLY A 90 -1.98 0.16 -1.69
CA GLY A 90 -3.05 0.48 -2.64
C GLY A 90 -4.31 -0.35 -2.38
N CYS A 91 -4.18 -1.65 -2.08
CA CYS A 91 -5.32 -2.50 -1.71
C CYS A 91 -6.01 -2.01 -0.45
N ILE A 92 -5.23 -1.70 0.60
CA ILE A 92 -5.75 -1.19 1.87
C ILE A 92 -6.47 0.15 1.67
N ILE A 93 -5.84 1.11 1.00
CA ILE A 93 -6.42 2.45 0.77
C ILE A 93 -7.69 2.36 -0.08
N LEU A 94 -7.67 1.55 -1.14
CA LEU A 94 -8.85 1.37 -1.99
C LEU A 94 -10.00 0.77 -1.19
N GLY A 95 -9.75 -0.27 -0.40
CA GLY A 95 -10.76 -0.87 0.47
C GLY A 95 -11.29 0.14 1.50
N THR A 96 -10.44 0.99 2.06
CA THR A 96 -10.87 2.09 2.93
C THR A 96 -11.77 3.07 2.17
N ASN A 97 -11.48 3.42 0.91
CA ASN A 97 -12.38 4.27 0.13
C ASN A 97 -13.77 3.63 -0.01
N PHE A 98 -13.85 2.34 -0.31
CA PHE A 98 -15.13 1.61 -0.36
C PHE A 98 -15.88 1.68 0.98
N PHE A 99 -15.17 1.47 2.09
CA PHE A 99 -15.78 1.54 3.43
C PHE A 99 -16.15 2.94 3.88
N LEU A 100 -15.45 3.97 3.43
CA LEU A 100 -15.67 5.33 3.90
C LEU A 100 -16.68 6.07 3.02
N ILE A 101 -16.45 6.02 1.70
CA ILE A 101 -17.18 6.77 0.67
C ILE A 101 -18.30 5.92 0.07
N GLY A 102 -18.08 4.60 -0.07
CA GLY A 102 -19.00 3.68 -0.76
C GLY A 102 -20.24 3.26 0.03
N ARG A 103 -20.28 3.48 1.35
CA ARG A 103 -21.41 3.09 2.23
C ARG A 103 -22.80 3.52 1.74
N PRO A 104 -23.00 4.75 1.22
CA PRO A 104 -24.32 5.18 0.75
C PRO A 104 -24.74 4.52 -0.57
N TYR A 105 -23.80 3.94 -1.33
CA TYR A 105 -24.02 3.49 -2.71
C TYR A 105 -24.03 1.96 -2.86
N LEU A 106 -23.48 1.23 -1.89
CA LEU A 106 -23.22 -0.21 -1.99
C LEU A 106 -23.80 -0.97 -0.80
N SER A 107 -24.15 -2.23 -1.01
CA SER A 107 -24.68 -3.08 0.06
C SER A 107 -23.61 -3.41 1.10
N ALA A 108 -24.02 -3.53 2.37
CA ALA A 108 -23.11 -3.86 3.46
C ALA A 108 -22.38 -5.19 3.25
N GLY A 109 -23.06 -6.21 2.71
CA GLY A 109 -22.47 -7.51 2.40
C GLY A 109 -21.37 -7.42 1.33
N PHE A 110 -21.59 -6.61 0.28
CA PHE A 110 -20.57 -6.38 -0.75
C PHE A 110 -19.34 -5.67 -0.18
N LEU A 111 -19.55 -4.61 0.62
CA LEU A 111 -18.45 -3.87 1.25
C LEU A 111 -17.61 -4.77 2.15
N VAL A 112 -18.23 -5.59 3.00
CA VAL A 112 -17.52 -6.53 3.87
C VAL A 112 -16.77 -7.58 3.06
N GLY A 113 -17.41 -8.19 2.06
CA GLY A 113 -16.76 -9.19 1.21
C GLY A 113 -15.53 -8.63 0.49
N LEU A 114 -15.69 -7.50 -0.20
CA LEU A 114 -14.59 -6.83 -0.90
C LEU A 114 -13.49 -6.37 0.06
N GLY A 115 -13.86 -5.80 1.21
CA GLY A 115 -12.91 -5.34 2.21
C GLY A 115 -12.08 -6.47 2.80
N VAL A 116 -12.68 -7.61 3.12
CA VAL A 116 -11.93 -8.77 3.61
C VAL A 116 -10.92 -9.24 2.57
N VAL A 117 -11.30 -9.29 1.28
CA VAL A 117 -10.39 -9.68 0.19
C VAL A 117 -9.22 -8.69 0.08
N LEU A 118 -9.51 -7.39 0.02
CA LEU A 118 -8.50 -6.33 -0.12
C LEU A 118 -7.61 -6.21 1.11
N TRP A 119 -8.17 -6.38 2.31
CA TRP A 119 -7.42 -6.38 3.56
C TRP A 119 -6.51 -7.59 3.66
N LEU A 120 -7.02 -8.79 3.34
CA LEU A 120 -6.22 -10.00 3.35
C LEU A 120 -5.09 -9.94 2.33
N SER A 121 -5.38 -9.52 1.08
CA SER A 121 -4.35 -9.35 0.06
C SER A 121 -3.32 -8.30 0.48
N GLY A 122 -3.78 -7.17 1.04
CA GLY A 122 -2.91 -6.10 1.53
C GLY A 122 -2.01 -6.56 2.67
N ALA A 123 -2.57 -7.19 3.70
CA ALA A 123 -1.81 -7.68 4.85
C ALA A 123 -0.82 -8.78 4.47
N VAL A 124 -1.25 -9.79 3.70
CA VAL A 124 -0.37 -10.90 3.30
C VAL A 124 0.78 -10.39 2.42
N LEU A 125 0.50 -9.55 1.43
CA LEU A 125 1.56 -9.02 0.55
C LEU A 125 2.47 -8.04 1.30
N ALA A 126 1.94 -7.21 2.22
CA ALA A 126 2.77 -6.35 3.06
C ALA A 126 3.70 -7.17 3.96
N PHE A 127 3.22 -8.27 4.53
CA PHE A 127 4.05 -9.18 5.32
C PHE A 127 5.15 -9.83 4.47
N VAL A 128 4.77 -10.44 3.35
CA VAL A 128 5.71 -11.15 2.46
C VAL A 128 6.79 -10.19 1.93
N PHE A 129 6.38 -9.05 1.36
CA PHE A 129 7.35 -8.09 0.83
C PHE A 129 8.12 -7.36 1.93
N GLY A 130 7.54 -7.14 3.11
CA GLY A 130 8.24 -6.54 4.24
C GLY A 130 9.33 -7.46 4.79
N VAL A 131 9.03 -8.73 5.04
CA VAL A 131 10.01 -9.72 5.49
C VAL A 131 11.11 -9.90 4.43
N TYR A 132 10.73 -10.02 3.15
CA TYR A 132 11.69 -10.16 2.06
C TYR A 132 12.58 -8.91 1.91
N GLY A 133 11.99 -7.72 2.01
CA GLY A 133 12.72 -6.46 1.96
C GLY A 133 13.75 -6.34 3.07
N MET A 134 13.40 -6.72 4.30
CA MET A 134 14.34 -6.74 5.42
C MET A 134 15.42 -7.80 5.28
N TYR A 135 15.07 -9.00 4.80
CA TYR A 135 16.06 -10.04 4.50
C TYR A 135 17.10 -9.54 3.48
N ASN A 136 16.65 -8.90 2.39
CA ASN A 136 17.53 -8.33 1.39
C ASN A 136 18.39 -7.21 1.96
N LEU A 137 17.83 -6.34 2.80
CA LEU A 137 18.59 -5.29 3.47
C LEU A 137 19.71 -5.85 4.34
N MET A 138 19.46 -6.91 5.11
CA MET A 138 20.47 -7.55 5.97
C MET A 138 21.56 -8.28 5.18
N ARG A 139 21.26 -8.73 3.95
CA ARG A 139 22.19 -9.44 3.08
C ARG A 139 23.09 -8.54 2.23
N MET A 140 22.84 -7.24 2.18
CA MET A 140 23.67 -6.32 1.42
C MET A 140 25.02 -6.13 2.12
N GLU A 141 26.09 -6.68 1.53
CA GLU A 141 27.44 -6.74 2.13
C GLU A 141 28.15 -5.37 2.24
N ALA A 142 27.64 -4.30 1.60
CA ALA A 142 28.14 -2.94 1.80
C ALA A 142 27.10 -1.90 1.34
N VAL A 143 26.28 -1.40 2.27
CA VAL A 143 25.48 -0.21 1.99
C VAL A 143 26.36 1.02 2.20
N GLY A 144 27.04 1.46 1.15
CA GLY A 144 27.44 2.87 1.07
C GLY A 144 26.19 3.76 1.27
N PRO A 145 26.30 5.05 1.62
CA PRO A 145 25.14 5.90 1.91
C PRO A 145 24.18 6.10 0.71
N GLU A 146 24.58 5.70 -0.49
CA GLU A 146 23.91 5.95 -1.77
C GLU A 146 22.48 5.38 -1.89
N PRO A 147 22.17 4.11 -1.51
CA PRO A 147 20.84 3.52 -1.69
C PRO A 147 19.81 3.98 -0.65
N ILE A 148 20.27 4.58 0.46
CA ILE A 148 19.40 5.01 1.56
C ILE A 148 18.58 6.22 1.09
N SER A 149 17.26 6.07 1.06
CA SER A 149 16.32 7.12 0.67
C SER A 149 15.03 7.02 1.48
N PHE A 150 14.13 7.99 1.33
CA PHE A 150 12.80 7.91 1.94
C PHE A 150 11.98 6.69 1.49
N ALA A 151 12.36 6.02 0.39
CA ALA A 151 11.72 4.78 -0.02
C ALA A 151 11.86 3.67 1.05
N TRP A 152 12.90 3.72 1.89
CA TRP A 152 13.08 2.77 3.00
C TRP A 152 12.02 2.94 4.09
N LEU A 153 11.35 4.10 4.17
CA LEU A 153 10.22 4.31 5.07
C LEU A 153 8.92 3.71 4.54
N MET A 154 8.86 3.24 3.29
CA MET A 154 7.64 2.64 2.75
C MET A 154 7.23 1.41 3.53
N MET A 155 8.15 0.51 3.87
CA MET A 155 7.80 -0.69 4.63
C MET A 155 7.23 -0.36 6.03
N PRO A 156 7.88 0.49 6.86
CA PRO A 156 7.27 0.96 8.10
C PRO A 156 5.88 1.58 7.92
N VAL A 157 5.73 2.48 6.96
CA VAL A 157 4.48 3.23 6.75
C VAL A 157 3.35 2.31 6.30
N VAL A 158 3.60 1.36 5.39
CA VAL A 158 2.55 0.45 4.92
C VAL A 158 2.06 -0.47 6.03
N ASN A 159 2.95 -0.92 6.93
CA ASN A 159 2.55 -1.66 8.12
C ASN A 159 1.64 -0.84 9.05
N ILE A 160 1.92 0.46 9.22
CA ILE A 160 1.06 1.38 9.99
C ILE A 160 -0.31 1.57 9.33
N VAL A 161 -0.42 1.44 8.01
CA VAL A 161 -1.64 1.71 7.25
C VAL A 161 -2.61 0.52 7.23
N VAL A 162 -2.18 -0.72 7.48
CA VAL A 162 -3.06 -1.92 7.48
C VAL A 162 -4.36 -1.75 8.31
N PRO A 163 -4.32 -1.21 9.55
CA PRO A 163 -5.52 -0.94 10.35
C PRO A 163 -6.52 0.04 9.73
N LEU A 164 -6.13 0.84 8.74
CA LEU A 164 -7.01 1.80 8.08
C LEU A 164 -8.23 1.13 7.42
N LEU A 165 -8.06 -0.10 6.91
CA LEU A 165 -9.15 -0.93 6.41
C LEU A 165 -9.62 -1.97 7.44
N GLY A 166 -8.71 -2.47 8.27
CA GLY A 166 -9.04 -3.48 9.27
C GLY A 166 -10.00 -2.97 10.35
N ASN A 167 -9.82 -1.74 10.85
CA ASN A 167 -10.72 -1.14 11.84
C ASN A 167 -12.20 -1.08 11.40
N PRO A 168 -12.55 -0.53 10.22
CA PRO A 168 -13.93 -0.55 9.76
C PRO A 168 -14.46 -1.97 9.47
N LEU A 169 -13.60 -2.93 9.11
CA LEU A 169 -13.98 -4.34 8.98
C LEU A 169 -14.31 -4.98 10.33
N VAL A 170 -13.52 -4.72 11.37
CA VAL A 170 -13.79 -5.17 12.74
C VAL A 170 -15.16 -4.66 13.19
N ALA A 171 -15.43 -3.37 12.98
CA ALA A 171 -16.73 -2.77 13.33
C ALA A 171 -17.90 -3.42 12.57
N ALA A 172 -17.72 -3.75 11.29
CA ALA A 172 -18.75 -4.39 10.48
C ALA A 172 -18.97 -5.87 10.81
N LEU A 173 -17.93 -6.59 11.23
CA LEU A 173 -17.96 -8.03 11.52
C LEU A 173 -18.31 -8.36 12.97
N ALA A 174 -18.12 -7.43 13.90
CA ALA A 174 -18.38 -7.63 15.34
C ALA A 174 -19.80 -8.17 15.64
N PRO A 175 -20.89 -7.69 14.99
CA PRO A 175 -22.24 -8.21 15.26
C PRO A 175 -22.47 -9.66 14.78
N GLY A 176 -21.76 -10.09 13.74
CA GLY A 176 -21.98 -11.40 13.08
C GLY A 176 -20.97 -12.49 13.45
N GLY A 177 -19.92 -12.16 14.22
CA GLY A 177 -18.92 -13.14 14.64
C GLY A 177 -17.71 -12.54 15.35
N ARG A 178 -17.66 -12.68 16.68
CA ARG A 178 -16.60 -12.13 17.54
C ARG A 178 -15.20 -12.65 17.18
N THR A 179 -15.06 -13.92 16.81
CA THR A 179 -13.77 -14.52 16.50
C THR A 179 -13.09 -13.86 15.29
N LYS A 180 -13.82 -13.62 14.20
CA LYS A 180 -13.26 -12.99 12.99
C LYS A 180 -12.83 -11.55 13.25
N ALA A 181 -13.67 -10.80 13.97
CA ALA A 181 -13.36 -9.42 14.34
C ALA A 181 -12.12 -9.32 15.24
N VAL A 182 -11.97 -10.23 16.23
CA VAL A 182 -10.79 -10.27 17.10
C VAL A 182 -9.52 -10.63 16.31
N LEU A 183 -9.60 -11.57 15.37
CA LEU A 183 -8.45 -11.95 14.54
C LEU A 183 -7.95 -10.79 13.68
N ILE A 184 -8.86 -10.08 12.99
CA ILE A 184 -8.49 -8.91 12.18
C ILE A 184 -7.86 -7.83 13.07
N ASN A 185 -8.47 -7.54 14.23
CA ASN A 185 -7.94 -6.55 15.15
C ASN A 185 -6.54 -6.91 15.68
N LEU A 186 -6.31 -8.18 16.03
CA LEU A 186 -4.99 -8.63 16.47
C LEU A 186 -3.94 -8.45 15.37
N VAL A 187 -4.27 -8.82 14.14
CA VAL A 187 -3.39 -8.59 12.99
C VAL A 187 -3.10 -7.10 12.82
N ASP A 188 -4.13 -6.26 12.83
CA ASP A 188 -3.98 -4.80 12.72
C ASP A 188 -3.03 -4.22 13.80
N VAL A 189 -3.21 -4.62 15.06
CA VAL A 189 -2.37 -4.17 16.18
C VAL A 189 -0.92 -4.62 16.00
N VAL A 190 -0.70 -5.86 15.55
CA VAL A 190 0.65 -6.39 15.26
C VAL A 190 1.31 -5.60 14.13
N PHE A 191 0.61 -5.38 13.01
CA PHE A 191 1.12 -4.59 11.89
C PHE A 191 1.43 -3.15 12.31
N TYR A 192 0.54 -2.51 13.06
CA TYR A 192 0.77 -1.18 13.59
C TYR A 192 2.00 -1.11 14.49
N GLY A 193 2.15 -2.07 15.41
CA GLY A 193 3.30 -2.15 16.32
C GLY A 193 4.63 -2.34 15.57
N ILE A 194 4.67 -3.27 14.62
CA ILE A 194 5.84 -3.50 13.76
C ILE A 194 6.17 -2.22 12.98
N GLY A 195 5.18 -1.63 12.31
CA GLY A 195 5.37 -0.43 11.51
C GLY A 195 5.87 0.75 12.33
N LEU A 196 5.31 0.98 13.51
CA LEU A 196 5.71 2.06 14.41
C LEU A 196 7.16 1.90 14.89
N LEU A 197 7.55 0.71 15.35
CA LEU A 197 8.93 0.46 15.82
C LEU A 197 9.95 0.59 14.70
N LEU A 198 9.62 0.08 13.51
CA LEU A 198 10.47 0.23 12.32
C LEU A 198 10.56 1.69 11.89
N PHE A 199 9.47 2.46 11.99
CA PHE A 199 9.48 3.87 11.63
C PHE A 199 10.39 4.68 12.55
N LEU A 200 10.27 4.49 13.87
CA LEU A 200 11.10 5.18 14.87
C LEU A 200 12.58 4.86 14.75
N THR A 201 12.94 3.65 14.30
CA THR A 201 14.33 3.22 14.12
C THR A 201 14.92 3.66 12.78
N MET A 202 14.14 3.59 11.68
CA MET A 202 14.62 3.94 10.34
C MET A 202 14.61 5.45 10.05
N LEU A 203 13.65 6.20 10.59
CA LEU A 203 13.54 7.64 10.39
C LEU A 203 14.85 8.41 10.72
N PRO A 204 15.49 8.23 11.89
CA PRO A 204 16.73 8.94 12.20
C PRO A 204 17.88 8.53 11.26
N ILE A 205 17.95 7.28 10.80
CA ILE A 205 18.97 6.81 9.86
C ILE A 205 18.82 7.51 8.50
N VAL A 206 17.61 7.51 7.95
CA VAL A 206 17.29 8.16 6.67
C VAL A 206 17.52 9.67 6.77
N THR A 207 17.05 10.28 7.85
CA THR A 207 17.20 11.73 8.08
C THR A 207 18.67 12.13 8.21
N ASN A 208 19.44 11.42 9.03
CA ASN A 208 20.88 11.68 9.20
C ASN A 208 21.64 11.53 7.87
N ARG A 209 21.28 10.55 7.04
CA ARG A 209 21.88 10.38 5.71
C ARG A 209 21.55 11.57 4.78
N LEU A 210 20.32 12.06 4.78
CA LEU A 210 19.92 13.18 3.90
C LEU A 210 20.53 14.52 4.33
N ILE A 211 20.84 14.69 5.61
CA ILE A 211 21.56 15.88 6.10
C ILE A 211 23.03 15.85 5.67
N LYS A 212 23.67 14.67 5.70
CA LYS A 212 25.14 14.53 5.55
C LYS A 212 25.62 14.20 4.14
N HIS A 213 24.76 13.66 3.28
CA HIS A 213 25.14 13.19 1.94
C HIS A 213 24.32 13.84 0.83
N LYS A 214 24.90 13.90 -0.37
CA LYS A 214 24.22 14.39 -1.57
C LYS A 214 22.92 13.63 -1.81
N MET A 215 21.92 14.28 -2.41
CA MET A 215 20.63 13.65 -2.70
C MET A 215 20.82 12.35 -3.48
N PRO A 216 20.02 11.30 -3.22
CA PRO A 216 20.05 10.09 -4.03
C PRO A 216 19.82 10.45 -5.50
N PRO A 217 20.45 9.74 -6.45
CA PRO A 217 20.17 9.93 -7.87
C PRO A 217 18.67 9.73 -8.15
N ALA A 218 18.11 10.52 -9.06
CA ALA A 218 16.72 10.35 -9.48
C ALA A 218 16.53 8.93 -10.03
N ALA A 219 15.47 8.24 -9.60
CA ALA A 219 15.13 6.93 -10.14
C ALA A 219 14.78 7.11 -11.63
N VAL A 220 15.68 6.67 -12.51
CA VAL A 220 15.51 6.66 -13.97
C VAL A 220 14.78 5.40 -14.39
#